data_AF-A0AAJ1S6T9-F1
#
_entry.id   AF-A0AAJ1S6T9-F1
#
_cell.length_a   1.000
_cell.length_b   1.000
_cell.length_c   1.000
_cell.angle_alpha   90.00
_cell.angle_beta   90.00
_cell.angle_gamma   90.00
#
_symmetry.space_group_name_H-M   'P 1'
#
loop_
_entity.id
_entity.type
_entity.pdbx_description
1 polymer ?
#
loop_
_entity_poly.entity_id
_entity_poly.type
_entity_poly.pdbx_seq_one_letter_code
_entity_poly.pdbx_strand_id
1 'polypeptide(L)'
;MPAIDIDRDAAHDAAQRELNKPIYPRPSLTDEIIDKINEFLFKLVLKTSHISGGWFTVTVLVILVAIAIFVAIRIARRTMRTRRGGDYQLFGAGQLTAAQHRATAEAFAAEGNWAAAIRHRLRAVARELEETNVLTQVPGRTANELAHDAGEALPHLVGELSQAATAFNDVTYGERPGTQAAYQMIADLDDHLRSRSATSAVAAQTAAPDSWAKVR
;
A
#
# COMPACT_ATOMS: atom_id res chain seq x y z
N MET A 1 -20.29 65.05 13.53
CA MET A 1 -20.50 63.74 12.88
C MET A 1 -21.94 63.34 13.12
N PRO A 2 -22.79 63.19 12.09
CA PRO A 2 -24.17 62.77 12.32
C PRO A 2 -24.14 61.31 12.78
N ALA A 3 -24.84 61.00 13.87
CA ALA A 3 -25.02 59.64 14.34
C ALA A 3 -25.85 58.90 13.28
N ILE A 4 -25.29 57.83 12.74
CA ILE A 4 -26.02 56.94 11.84
C ILE A 4 -27.12 56.28 12.68
N ASP A 5 -28.37 56.72 12.52
CA ASP A 5 -29.53 56.13 13.16
C ASP A 5 -29.93 54.88 12.38
N ILE A 6 -29.45 53.72 12.83
CA ILE A 6 -29.84 52.44 12.25
C ILE A 6 -31.15 52.02 12.91
N ASP A 7 -32.21 52.04 12.12
CA ASP A 7 -33.53 51.59 12.55
C ASP A 7 -33.49 50.12 13.03
N ARG A 8 -34.36 49.79 13.97
CA ARG A 8 -34.39 48.50 14.67
C ARG A 8 -34.44 47.32 13.71
N ASP A 9 -35.20 47.47 12.62
CA ASP A 9 -35.37 46.42 11.62
C ASP A 9 -34.08 46.23 10.79
N ALA A 10 -33.38 47.32 10.46
CA ALA A 10 -32.10 47.27 9.78
C ALA A 10 -30.98 46.64 10.65
N ALA A 11 -31.02 46.88 11.97
CA ALA A 11 -30.13 46.23 12.93
C ALA A 11 -30.44 44.73 13.07
N HIS A 12 -31.72 44.34 13.03
CA HIS A 12 -32.15 42.95 13.10
C HIS A 12 -31.70 42.15 11.86
N ASP A 13 -31.89 42.71 10.68
CA ASP A 13 -31.44 42.12 9.42
C ASP A 13 -29.91 42.00 9.36
N ALA A 14 -29.17 42.99 9.87
CA ALA A 14 -27.72 42.92 9.96
C ALA A 14 -27.24 41.82 10.91
N ALA A 15 -27.92 41.62 12.04
CA ALA A 15 -27.62 40.55 12.99
C ALA A 15 -27.92 39.16 12.41
N GLN A 16 -29.03 39.00 11.68
CA GLN A 16 -29.35 37.72 11.02
C GLN A 16 -28.35 37.36 9.91
N ARG A 17 -27.85 38.35 9.15
CA ARG A 17 -26.79 38.12 8.15
C ARG A 17 -25.48 37.65 8.77
N GLU A 18 -25.17 38.11 9.99
CA GLU A 18 -23.96 37.69 10.71
C GLU A 18 -24.11 36.29 11.31
N LEU A 19 -25.30 35.95 11.83
CA LEU A 19 -25.60 34.63 12.40
C LEU A 19 -25.68 33.52 11.33
N ASN A 20 -26.02 33.85 10.08
CA ASN A 20 -26.03 32.91 8.97
C ASN A 20 -24.64 32.67 8.34
N LYS A 21 -23.58 33.30 8.85
CA LYS A 21 -22.21 32.96 8.42
C LYS A 21 -21.83 31.60 9.00
N PRO A 22 -21.50 30.59 8.17
CA PRO A 22 -21.06 29.30 8.67
C PRO A 22 -19.66 29.45 9.27
N ILE A 23 -19.59 29.63 10.60
CA ILE A 23 -18.32 29.81 11.36
C ILE A 23 -17.70 28.46 11.77
N TYR A 24 -18.37 27.33 11.51
CA TYR A 24 -17.81 26.01 11.80
C TYR A 24 -17.23 25.34 10.55
N PRO A 25 -15.99 24.81 10.61
CA PRO A 25 -15.49 23.87 9.62
C PRO A 25 -16.41 22.65 9.57
N ARG A 26 -16.67 22.13 8.36
CA ARG A 26 -17.36 20.83 8.23
C ARG A 26 -16.52 19.78 8.95
N PRO A 27 -17.14 18.81 9.64
CA PRO A 27 -16.42 17.73 10.30
C PRO A 27 -15.53 17.04 9.27
N SER A 28 -14.25 16.93 9.58
CA SER A 28 -13.35 16.10 8.79
C SER A 28 -13.77 14.64 8.97
N LEU A 29 -13.50 13.79 7.98
CA LEU A 29 -13.71 12.34 8.12
C LEU A 29 -12.98 11.78 9.36
N THR A 30 -11.91 12.46 9.77
CA THR A 30 -11.16 12.18 10.99
C THR A 30 -11.98 12.48 12.25
N ASP A 31 -12.74 13.58 12.28
CA ASP A 31 -13.60 13.94 13.42
C ASP A 31 -14.73 12.92 13.60
N GLU A 32 -15.35 12.44 12.51
CA GLU A 32 -16.35 11.36 12.59
C GLU A 32 -15.76 10.04 13.12
N ILE A 33 -14.50 9.76 12.80
CA ILE A 33 -13.79 8.57 13.31
C ILE A 33 -13.47 8.76 14.79
N ILE A 34 -12.99 9.94 15.19
CA ILE A 34 -12.68 10.29 16.58
C ILE A 34 -13.95 10.23 17.44
N ASP A 35 -15.08 10.74 16.94
CA ASP A 35 -16.35 10.68 17.64
C ASP A 35 -16.85 9.25 17.82
N LYS A 36 -16.73 8.40 16.79
CA LYS A 36 -17.07 6.97 16.93
C LYS A 36 -16.17 6.25 17.94
N ILE A 37 -14.89 6.62 18.02
CA ILE A 37 -13.96 6.07 19.01
C ILE A 37 -14.32 6.56 20.42
N ASN A 38 -14.59 7.85 20.59
CA ASN A 38 -14.98 8.43 21.87
C ASN A 38 -16.31 7.85 22.36
N GLU A 39 -17.28 7.67 21.47
CA GLU A 39 -18.58 7.05 21.82
C GLU A 39 -18.42 5.58 22.22
N PHE A 40 -17.54 4.84 21.54
CA PHE A 40 -17.20 3.48 21.95
C PHE A 40 -16.54 3.43 23.33
N LEU A 41 -15.58 4.32 23.60
CA LEU A 41 -14.92 4.42 24.91
C LEU A 41 -15.90 4.82 26.01
N PHE A 42 -16.79 5.77 25.75
CA PHE A 42 -17.80 6.21 26.71
C PHE A 42 -18.80 5.10 27.03
N LYS A 43 -19.28 4.37 26.00
CA LYS A 43 -20.12 3.18 26.18
C LYS A 43 -19.42 2.10 26.98
N LEU A 44 -18.11 1.93 26.79
CA LEU A 44 -17.33 0.94 27.54
C LEU A 44 -17.17 1.33 29.02
N VAL A 45 -16.92 2.61 29.32
CA VAL A 45 -16.82 3.15 30.69
C VAL A 45 -18.16 3.11 31.42
N LEU A 46 -19.25 3.49 30.75
CA LEU A 46 -20.60 3.41 31.32
C LEU A 46 -20.98 1.96 31.64
N LYS A 47 -20.63 1.01 30.75
CA LYS A 47 -20.94 -0.40 30.94
C LYS A 47 -20.09 -1.05 32.02
N THR A 48 -18.88 -0.55 32.27
CA THR A 48 -18.01 -0.99 33.38
C THR A 48 -18.39 -0.39 34.73
N SER A 49 -19.08 0.75 34.75
CA SER A 49 -19.53 1.42 35.99
C SER A 49 -20.62 0.64 36.75
N HIS A 50 -21.28 -0.31 36.10
CA HIS A 50 -22.34 -1.12 36.71
C HIS A 50 -21.90 -2.51 37.22
N ILE A 51 -20.60 -2.83 37.15
CA ILE A 51 -20.15 -4.21 37.34
C ILE A 51 -19.13 -4.31 38.49
N SER A 52 -19.54 -5.02 39.54
CA SER A 52 -18.74 -5.36 40.74
C SER A 52 -17.32 -5.86 40.37
N GLY A 53 -16.32 -5.39 41.12
CA GLY A 53 -14.89 -5.38 40.78
C GLY A 53 -14.21 -6.71 40.41
N GLY A 54 -14.88 -7.86 40.55
CA GLY A 54 -14.38 -9.14 40.04
C GLY A 54 -14.55 -9.33 38.52
N TRP A 55 -15.51 -8.65 37.90
CA TRP A 55 -15.78 -8.81 36.46
C TRP A 55 -14.99 -7.84 35.58
N PHE A 56 -14.43 -6.77 36.14
CA PHE A 56 -13.59 -5.84 35.38
C PHE A 56 -12.34 -6.54 34.84
N THR A 57 -11.65 -7.33 35.68
CA THR A 57 -10.48 -8.11 35.27
C THR A 57 -10.83 -9.18 34.25
N VAL A 58 -11.97 -9.86 34.42
CA VAL A 58 -12.50 -10.85 33.47
C VAL A 58 -12.81 -10.19 32.12
N THR A 59 -13.44 -9.01 32.13
CA THR A 59 -13.78 -8.27 30.91
C THR A 59 -12.53 -7.80 30.17
N VAL A 60 -11.55 -7.24 30.89
CA VAL A 60 -10.25 -6.85 30.33
C VAL A 60 -9.51 -8.07 29.75
N LEU A 61 -9.51 -9.20 30.46
CA LEU A 61 -8.90 -10.45 29.98
C LEU A 61 -9.58 -10.94 28.70
N VAL A 62 -10.92 -10.93 28.65
CA VAL A 62 -11.68 -11.34 27.45
C VAL A 62 -11.40 -10.41 26.28
N ILE A 63 -11.29 -9.10 26.50
CA ILE A 63 -10.91 -8.13 25.46
C ILE A 63 -9.49 -8.41 24.95
N LEU A 64 -8.52 -8.64 25.85
CA LEU A 64 -7.15 -8.98 25.47
C LEU A 64 -7.09 -10.29 24.67
N VAL A 65 -7.84 -11.31 25.09
CA VAL A 65 -7.95 -12.58 24.36
C VAL A 65 -8.61 -12.38 23.00
N ALA A 66 -9.66 -11.56 22.90
CA ALA A 66 -10.32 -11.25 21.64
C ALA A 66 -9.38 -10.49 20.67
N ILE A 67 -8.60 -9.52 21.17
CA ILE A 67 -7.57 -8.83 20.40
C ILE A 67 -6.48 -9.82 19.95
N ALA A 68 -6.00 -10.68 20.85
CA ALA A 68 -5.00 -11.69 20.53
C ALA A 68 -5.50 -12.67 19.46
N ILE A 69 -6.74 -13.16 19.57
CA ILE A 69 -7.38 -14.02 18.56
C ILE A 69 -7.56 -13.26 17.25
N PHE A 70 -7.99 -12.00 17.27
CA PHE A 70 -8.15 -11.18 16.07
C PHE A 70 -6.81 -10.98 15.35
N VAL A 71 -5.74 -10.65 16.09
CA VAL A 71 -4.38 -10.53 15.55
C VAL A 71 -3.87 -11.87 15.03
N ALA A 72 -4.09 -12.96 15.76
CA ALA A 72 -3.72 -14.32 15.33
C ALA A 72 -4.45 -14.72 14.05
N ILE A 73 -5.76 -14.47 13.94
CA ILE A 73 -6.54 -14.72 12.72
C ILE A 73 -6.08 -13.80 11.57
N ARG A 74 -5.77 -12.54 11.84
CA ARG A 74 -5.25 -11.60 10.82
C ARG A 74 -3.91 -12.10 10.26
N ILE A 75 -3.00 -12.52 11.14
CA ILE A 75 -1.71 -13.10 10.76
C ILE A 75 -1.92 -14.44 10.05
N ALA A 76 -2.74 -15.34 10.59
CA ALA A 76 -3.02 -16.65 10.00
C ALA A 76 -3.68 -16.52 8.62
N ARG A 77 -4.65 -15.63 8.42
CA ARG A 77 -5.26 -15.38 7.10
C ARG A 77 -4.26 -14.76 6.12
N ARG A 78 -3.35 -13.91 6.60
CA ARG A 78 -2.25 -13.34 5.79
C ARG A 78 -1.24 -14.43 5.37
N THR A 79 -0.95 -15.37 6.25
CA THR A 79 0.01 -16.47 6.04
C THR A 79 -0.60 -17.69 5.33
N MET A 80 -1.91 -17.92 5.44
CA MET A 80 -2.59 -19.04 4.77
C MET A 80 -2.93 -18.71 3.32
N ARG A 81 -3.12 -17.42 2.97
CA ARG A 81 -3.26 -17.00 1.56
C ARG A 81 -1.96 -17.14 0.77
N THR A 82 -0.79 -17.20 1.43
CA THR A 82 0.52 -17.40 0.77
C THR A 82 0.90 -18.89 0.63
N ARG A 83 0.09 -19.83 1.14
CA ARG A 83 0.37 -21.28 1.05
C ARG A 83 -0.37 -22.01 -0.08
N ARG A 84 -1.07 -21.30 -0.97
CA ARG A 84 -1.75 -21.90 -2.12
C ARG A 84 -1.05 -21.48 -3.41
N GLY A 85 0.12 -22.08 -3.63
CA GLY A 85 1.00 -21.82 -4.77
C GLY A 85 2.32 -22.57 -4.55
N GLY A 86 2.23 -23.90 -4.43
CA GLY A 86 3.39 -24.79 -4.45
C GLY A 86 3.89 -24.97 -5.89
N ASP A 87 5.17 -25.32 -6.02
CA ASP A 87 6.08 -25.19 -7.17
C ASP A 87 6.62 -23.76 -7.28
N TYR A 88 7.74 -23.38 -6.66
CA TYR A 88 9.06 -23.99 -6.76
C TYR A 88 9.80 -24.01 -5.41
N GLN A 89 9.85 -25.18 -4.77
CA GLN A 89 10.90 -25.50 -3.81
C GLN A 89 12.15 -25.90 -4.58
N LEU A 90 13.26 -25.18 -4.42
CA LEU A 90 14.60 -25.79 -4.20
C LEU A 90 15.76 -24.81 -3.97
N PHE A 91 15.59 -23.49 -4.07
CA PHE A 91 16.58 -22.51 -3.56
C PHE A 91 15.90 -21.22 -3.07
N GLY A 92 15.95 -20.96 -1.77
CA GLY A 92 15.50 -19.67 -1.19
C GLY A 92 14.28 -19.76 -0.26
N ALA A 93 14.39 -20.53 0.83
CA ALA A 93 13.43 -20.44 1.93
C ALA A 93 13.56 -19.07 2.63
N GLY A 94 12.88 -18.04 2.12
CA GLY A 94 12.75 -16.77 2.85
C GLY A 94 12.45 -15.51 2.02
N GLN A 95 12.56 -15.54 0.69
CA GLN A 95 12.33 -14.35 -0.15
C GLN A 95 10.98 -14.48 -0.87
N LEU A 96 10.19 -13.41 -0.87
CA LEU A 96 8.92 -13.36 -1.61
C LEU A 96 9.22 -13.36 -3.12
N THR A 97 8.38 -14.02 -3.91
CA THR A 97 8.48 -13.97 -5.38
C THR A 97 8.05 -12.60 -5.92
N ALA A 98 8.37 -12.31 -7.18
CA ALA A 98 7.94 -11.08 -7.83
C ALA A 98 6.40 -10.91 -7.76
N ALA A 99 5.66 -11.98 -8.06
CA ALA A 99 4.20 -12.00 -7.98
C ALA A 99 3.65 -11.75 -6.56
N GLN A 100 4.31 -12.28 -5.52
CA GLN A 100 3.91 -12.04 -4.13
C GLN A 100 4.16 -10.59 -3.70
N HIS A 101 5.26 -9.99 -4.16
CA HIS A 101 5.52 -8.57 -3.97
C HIS A 101 4.46 -7.70 -4.67
N ARG A 102 4.04 -8.04 -5.89
CA ARG A 102 2.95 -7.33 -6.61
C ARG A 102 1.64 -7.38 -5.85
N ALA A 103 1.20 -8.58 -5.44
CA ALA A 103 -0.04 -8.74 -4.70
C ALA A 103 -0.04 -7.96 -3.37
N THR A 104 1.12 -7.91 -2.70
CA THR A 104 1.29 -7.10 -1.48
C THR A 104 1.23 -5.60 -1.79
N ALA A 105 1.83 -5.16 -2.90
CA ALA A 105 1.79 -3.77 -3.33
C ALA A 105 0.37 -3.32 -3.66
N GLU A 106 -0.39 -4.15 -4.38
CA GLU A 106 -1.80 -3.90 -4.75
C GLU A 106 -2.70 -3.80 -3.51
N ALA A 107 -2.48 -4.65 -2.50
CA ALA A 107 -3.21 -4.56 -1.23
C ALA A 107 -2.96 -3.21 -0.53
N PHE A 108 -1.71 -2.75 -0.47
CA PHE A 108 -1.40 -1.44 0.11
C PHE A 108 -1.94 -0.27 -0.72
N ALA A 109 -1.93 -0.39 -2.05
CA ALA A 109 -2.53 0.60 -2.93
C ALA A 109 -4.05 0.72 -2.71
N ALA A 110 -4.74 -0.42 -2.54
CA ALA A 110 -6.18 -0.44 -2.23
C ALA A 110 -6.52 0.19 -0.87
N GLU A 111 -5.59 0.15 0.09
CA GLU A 111 -5.70 0.83 1.39
C GLU A 111 -5.28 2.31 1.34
N GLY A 112 -4.84 2.82 0.18
CA GLY A 112 -4.29 4.19 0.03
C GLY A 112 -2.90 4.37 0.65
N ASN A 113 -2.24 3.29 1.06
CA ASN A 113 -0.87 3.31 1.59
C ASN A 113 0.16 3.26 0.46
N TRP A 114 0.28 4.38 -0.26
CA TRP A 114 1.13 4.48 -1.44
C TRP A 114 2.62 4.25 -1.15
N ALA A 115 3.13 4.68 0.00
CA ALA A 115 4.53 4.47 0.37
C ALA A 115 4.86 2.97 0.53
N ALA A 116 3.98 2.18 1.16
CA ALA A 116 4.16 0.74 1.24
C ALA A 116 3.96 0.06 -0.13
N ALA A 117 2.99 0.53 -0.93
CA ALA A 117 2.76 0.03 -2.28
C ALA A 117 3.98 0.20 -3.19
N ILE A 118 4.57 1.41 -3.24
CA ILE A 118 5.79 1.73 -3.98
C ILE A 118 6.95 0.82 -3.56
N ARG A 119 7.19 0.67 -2.25
CA ARG A 119 8.26 -0.19 -1.72
C ARG A 119 8.09 -1.66 -2.07
N HIS A 120 6.87 -2.17 -2.16
CA HIS A 120 6.63 -3.55 -2.58
C HIS A 120 6.66 -3.70 -4.10
N ARG A 121 6.19 -2.72 -4.87
CA ARG A 121 6.21 -2.77 -6.35
C ARG A 121 7.64 -2.71 -6.90
N LEU A 122 8.52 -1.86 -6.36
CA LEU A 122 9.92 -1.86 -6.80
C LEU A 122 10.64 -3.18 -6.44
N ARG A 123 10.30 -3.79 -5.30
CA ARG A 123 10.83 -5.14 -4.96
C ARG A 123 10.32 -6.21 -5.93
N ALA A 124 9.09 -6.08 -6.44
CA ALA A 124 8.61 -6.97 -7.49
C ALA A 124 9.43 -6.81 -8.78
N VAL A 125 9.73 -5.57 -9.19
CA VAL A 125 10.58 -5.28 -10.36
C VAL A 125 11.97 -5.88 -10.19
N ALA A 126 12.61 -5.64 -9.06
CA ALA A 126 13.93 -6.24 -8.77
C ALA A 126 13.89 -7.76 -8.85
N ARG A 127 12.86 -8.36 -8.24
CA ARG A 127 12.72 -9.81 -8.21
C ARG A 127 12.39 -10.42 -9.56
N GLU A 128 11.59 -9.74 -10.40
CA GLU A 128 11.32 -10.17 -11.78
C GLU A 128 12.60 -10.18 -12.61
N LEU A 129 13.44 -9.15 -12.48
CA LEU A 129 14.73 -9.08 -13.18
C LEU A 129 15.70 -10.19 -12.75
N GLU A 130 15.65 -10.61 -11.48
CA GLU A 130 16.41 -11.75 -10.97
C GLU A 130 15.82 -13.10 -11.44
N GLU A 131 14.51 -13.28 -11.32
CA GLU A 131 13.79 -14.51 -11.71
C GLU A 131 13.88 -14.78 -13.22
N THR A 132 14.00 -13.72 -14.04
CA THR A 132 14.19 -13.81 -15.50
C THR A 132 15.66 -13.84 -15.94
N ASN A 133 16.60 -13.87 -14.99
CA ASN A 133 18.05 -13.83 -15.22
C ASN A 133 18.55 -12.61 -16.02
N VAL A 134 17.80 -11.50 -16.02
CA VAL A 134 18.29 -10.22 -16.55
C VAL A 134 19.37 -9.65 -15.64
N LEU A 135 19.21 -9.84 -14.32
CA LEU A 135 20.19 -9.47 -13.31
C LEU A 135 20.56 -10.66 -12.44
N THR A 136 21.80 -10.65 -11.95
CA THR A 136 22.22 -11.55 -10.87
C THR A 136 21.66 -11.08 -9.54
N GLN A 137 21.30 -12.03 -8.67
CA GLN A 137 20.83 -11.73 -7.32
C GLN A 137 22.00 -11.29 -6.44
N VAL A 138 21.89 -10.08 -5.87
CA VAL A 138 22.91 -9.51 -4.98
C VAL A 138 22.25 -9.06 -3.66
N PRO A 139 22.65 -9.65 -2.51
CA PRO A 139 22.15 -9.20 -1.22
C PRO A 139 22.48 -7.73 -0.97
N GLY A 140 21.47 -6.94 -0.57
CA GLY A 140 21.67 -5.54 -0.20
C GLY A 140 21.76 -4.54 -1.35
N ARG A 141 21.49 -4.96 -2.60
CA ARG A 141 21.42 -4.06 -3.77
C ARG A 141 20.48 -2.89 -3.48
N THR A 142 20.97 -1.68 -3.71
CA THR A 142 20.20 -0.43 -3.56
C THR A 142 19.30 -0.17 -4.78
N ALA A 143 18.32 0.73 -4.63
CA ALA A 143 17.44 1.10 -5.74
C ALA A 143 18.21 1.76 -6.90
N ASN A 144 19.25 2.53 -6.61
CA ASN A 144 20.06 3.18 -7.64
C ASN A 144 20.94 2.19 -8.39
N GLU A 145 21.56 1.25 -7.68
CA GLU A 145 22.31 0.15 -8.31
C GLU A 145 21.39 -0.73 -9.16
N LEU A 146 20.17 -1.02 -8.67
CA LEU A 146 19.17 -1.71 -9.47
C LEU A 146 18.86 -0.96 -10.78
N ALA A 147 18.61 0.35 -10.71
CA ALA A 147 18.30 1.15 -11.89
C ALA A 147 19.49 1.26 -12.85
N HIS A 148 20.71 1.34 -12.32
CA HIS A 148 21.94 1.37 -13.12
C HIS A 148 22.17 0.04 -13.84
N ASP A 149 22.25 -1.06 -13.10
CA ASP A 149 22.51 -2.41 -13.64
C ASP A 149 21.40 -2.84 -14.62
N ALA A 150 20.13 -2.61 -14.24
CA ALA A 150 19.00 -2.91 -15.13
C ALA A 150 19.01 -2.01 -16.37
N GLY A 151 19.46 -0.75 -16.23
CA GLY A 151 19.58 0.20 -17.33
C GLY A 151 20.64 -0.21 -18.36
N GLU A 152 21.74 -0.82 -17.92
CA GLU A 152 22.74 -1.40 -18.84
C GLU A 152 22.16 -2.56 -19.65
N ALA A 153 21.38 -3.43 -19.02
CA ALA A 153 20.72 -4.55 -19.69
C ALA A 153 19.50 -4.13 -20.54
N LEU A 154 18.83 -3.03 -20.16
CA LEU A 154 17.58 -2.54 -20.74
C LEU A 154 17.65 -1.04 -21.04
N PRO A 155 18.42 -0.60 -22.06
CA PRO A 155 18.68 0.82 -22.31
C PRO A 155 17.41 1.67 -22.58
N HIS A 156 16.36 1.06 -23.12
CA HIS A 156 15.08 1.71 -23.42
C HIS A 156 14.23 2.03 -22.18
N LEU A 157 14.53 1.41 -21.02
CA LEU A 157 13.81 1.63 -19.76
C LEU A 157 14.62 2.43 -18.74
N VAL A 158 15.81 2.92 -19.10
CA VAL A 158 16.70 3.67 -18.18
C VAL A 158 15.98 4.82 -17.48
N GLY A 159 15.16 5.58 -18.23
CA GLY A 159 14.39 6.69 -17.68
C GLY A 159 13.35 6.24 -16.64
N GLU A 160 12.60 5.18 -16.94
CA GLU A 160 11.60 4.61 -16.05
C GLU A 160 12.23 4.00 -14.79
N LEU A 161 13.33 3.25 -14.97
CA LEU A 161 14.10 2.64 -13.87
C LEU A 161 14.67 3.70 -12.92
N SER A 162 15.24 4.77 -13.47
CA SER A 162 15.76 5.89 -12.68
C SER A 162 14.65 6.59 -11.89
N GLN A 163 13.51 6.89 -12.53
CA GLN A 163 12.36 7.50 -11.85
C GLN A 163 11.78 6.59 -10.75
N ALA A 164 11.71 5.29 -11.00
CA ALA A 164 11.26 4.31 -10.02
C ALA A 164 12.19 4.25 -8.80
N ALA A 165 13.51 4.30 -9.00
CA ALA A 165 14.49 4.37 -7.92
C ALA A 165 14.36 5.67 -7.12
N THR A 166 14.18 6.81 -7.79
CA THR A 166 13.91 8.10 -7.12
C THR A 166 12.65 8.04 -6.27
N ALA A 167 11.53 7.57 -6.83
CA ALA A 167 10.27 7.45 -6.10
C ALA A 167 10.39 6.53 -4.87
N PHE A 168 11.15 5.44 -4.97
CA PHE A 168 11.43 4.57 -3.84
C PHE A 168 12.26 5.24 -2.76
N ASN A 169 13.33 5.95 -3.15
CA ASN A 169 14.18 6.66 -2.20
C ASN A 169 13.43 7.79 -1.50
N ASP A 170 12.58 8.52 -2.23
CA ASP A 170 11.75 9.58 -1.69
C ASP A 170 10.83 9.07 -0.58
N VAL A 171 10.17 7.92 -0.75
CA VAL A 171 9.27 7.36 0.26
C VAL A 171 9.98 6.56 1.35
N THR A 172 11.20 6.09 1.11
CA THR A 172 11.94 5.24 2.07
C THR A 172 12.89 6.06 2.94
N TYR A 173 13.55 7.05 2.35
CA TYR A 173 14.60 7.85 2.98
C TYR A 173 14.29 9.35 2.95
N GLY A 174 13.52 9.83 1.98
CA GLY A 174 13.20 11.25 1.81
C GLY A 174 12.02 11.76 2.64
N GLU A 175 11.41 10.91 3.48
CA GLU A 175 10.20 11.20 4.27
C GLU A 175 9.04 11.79 3.47
N ARG A 176 9.00 11.55 2.15
CA ARG A 176 7.93 12.04 1.28
C ARG A 176 6.73 11.09 1.32
N PRO A 177 5.50 11.61 1.33
CA PRO A 177 4.32 10.78 1.16
C PRO A 177 4.37 10.13 -0.23
N GLY A 178 4.09 8.83 -0.30
CA GLY A 178 3.89 8.16 -1.58
C GLY A 178 2.66 8.71 -2.29
N THR A 179 2.68 8.73 -3.62
CA THR A 179 1.54 9.15 -4.43
C THR A 179 1.04 8.00 -5.31
N GLN A 180 -0.24 8.05 -5.67
CA GLN A 180 -0.83 7.10 -6.61
C GLN A 180 -0.11 7.14 -7.96
N ALA A 181 0.23 8.34 -8.46
CA ALA A 181 0.94 8.50 -9.72
C ALA A 181 2.33 7.85 -9.71
N ALA A 182 3.09 8.00 -8.61
CA ALA A 182 4.39 7.34 -8.47
C ALA A 182 4.25 5.82 -8.38
N TYR A 183 3.23 5.30 -7.70
CA TYR A 183 2.94 3.86 -7.70
C TYR A 183 2.59 3.35 -9.10
N GLN A 184 1.72 4.05 -9.83
CA GLN A 184 1.31 3.68 -11.18
C GLN A 184 2.49 3.65 -12.15
N MET A 185 3.38 4.65 -12.11
CA MET A 185 4.60 4.66 -12.92
C MET A 185 5.46 3.40 -12.70
N ILE A 186 5.64 2.95 -11.45
CA ILE A 186 6.40 1.72 -11.16
C ILE A 186 5.60 0.48 -11.58
N ALA A 187 4.28 0.52 -11.51
CA ALA A 187 3.42 -0.56 -11.98
C ALA A 187 3.49 -0.73 -13.50
N ASP A 188 3.50 0.36 -14.25
CA ASP A 188 3.63 0.37 -15.71
C ASP A 188 5.01 -0.17 -16.13
N LEU A 189 6.08 0.23 -15.43
CA LEU A 189 7.43 -0.32 -15.62
C LEU A 189 7.46 -1.86 -15.42
N ASP A 190 6.84 -2.36 -14.35
CA ASP A 190 6.75 -3.80 -14.08
C ASP A 190 5.98 -4.55 -15.19
N ASP A 191 4.91 -3.95 -15.72
CA ASP A 191 4.15 -4.52 -16.83
C ASP A 191 4.91 -4.48 -18.16
N HIS A 192 5.68 -3.42 -18.43
CA HIS A 192 6.61 -3.36 -19.57
C HIS A 192 7.62 -4.52 -19.54
N LEU A 193 8.23 -4.79 -18.38
CA LEU A 193 9.17 -5.91 -18.20
C LEU A 193 8.52 -7.26 -18.49
N ARG A 194 7.30 -7.48 -17.98
CA ARG A 194 6.57 -8.75 -18.17
C ARG A 194 6.16 -9.00 -19.60
N SER A 195 5.73 -7.96 -20.33
CA SER A 195 5.35 -8.09 -21.74
C SER A 195 6.50 -8.61 -22.61
N ARG A 196 7.73 -8.22 -22.28
CA ARG A 196 8.95 -8.71 -22.92
C ARG A 196 9.24 -10.16 -22.55
N SER A 197 9.18 -10.52 -21.28
CA SER A 197 9.40 -11.90 -20.83
C SER A 197 8.45 -12.88 -21.52
N ALA A 198 7.17 -12.49 -21.67
CA ALA A 198 6.18 -13.27 -22.41
C ALA A 198 6.56 -13.43 -23.89
N THR A 199 7.01 -12.35 -24.55
CA THR A 199 7.44 -12.38 -25.95
C THR A 199 8.65 -13.29 -26.17
N SER A 200 9.66 -13.20 -25.29
CA SER A 200 10.84 -14.07 -25.32
C SER A 200 10.48 -15.55 -25.13
N ALA A 201 9.56 -15.84 -24.20
CA ALA A 201 9.10 -17.21 -23.95
C ALA A 201 8.34 -17.81 -25.15
N VAL A 202 7.49 -17.03 -25.81
CA VAL A 202 6.77 -17.46 -27.03
C VAL A 202 7.74 -17.68 -28.20
N ALA A 203 8.73 -16.80 -28.38
CA ALA A 203 9.75 -16.96 -29.41
C ALA A 203 10.58 -18.23 -29.20
N ALA A 204 10.98 -18.53 -27.97
CA ALA A 204 11.70 -19.77 -27.64
C ALA A 204 10.86 -21.04 -27.90
N GLN A 205 9.56 -21.01 -27.60
CA GLN A 205 8.64 -22.12 -27.90
C GLN A 205 8.42 -22.30 -29.40
N THR A 206 8.34 -21.20 -30.16
CA THR A 206 8.14 -21.23 -31.62
C THR A 206 9.42 -21.64 -32.36
N ALA A 207 10.59 -21.37 -31.81
CA ALA A 207 11.90 -21.80 -32.33
C ALA A 207 12.21 -23.28 -32.08
N ALA A 208 11.33 -24.00 -31.36
CA ALA A 208 11.41 -25.44 -31.17
C ALA A 208 10.48 -26.27 -32.10
N PRO A 209 10.40 -26.08 -33.44
CA PRO A 209 9.72 -27.04 -34.30
C PRO A 209 10.71 -28.13 -34.81
N ASP A 210 10.27 -29.38 -34.68
CA ASP A 210 10.59 -30.54 -35.53
C ASP A 210 12.04 -31.05 -35.65
N SER A 211 12.77 -31.20 -34.56
CA SER A 211 14.03 -31.98 -34.59
C SER A 211 13.85 -33.51 -34.56
N TRP A 212 12.61 -34.03 -34.42
CA TRP A 212 12.34 -35.45 -34.20
C TRP A 212 11.77 -36.21 -35.42
N ALA A 213 11.59 -35.56 -36.58
CA ALA A 213 10.88 -36.15 -37.72
C ALA A 213 11.74 -36.81 -38.83
N LYS A 214 13.03 -37.12 -38.61
CA LYS A 214 13.84 -37.85 -39.62
C LYS A 214 14.77 -38.91 -39.04
N VAL A 215 14.21 -40.06 -38.65
CA VAL A 215 14.89 -41.36 -38.80
C VAL A 215 13.81 -42.44 -39.00
N ARG A 216 13.55 -42.82 -40.25
CA ARG A 216 13.04 -44.15 -40.58
C ARG A 216 13.42 -44.51 -42.01
#